data_AF-A0AA39SQ66-F1
#
_entry.id   AF-A0AA39SQ66-F1
#
_cell.length_a   1.000
_cell.length_b   1.000
_cell.length_c   1.000
_cell.angle_alpha   90.00
_cell.angle_beta   90.00
_cell.angle_gamma   90.00
#
_symmetry.space_group_name_H-M   'P 1'
#
loop_
_entity.id
_entity.type
_entity.pdbx_description
1 polymer ?
#
loop_
_entity_poly.entity_id
_entity_poly.type
_entity_poly.pdbx_seq_one_letter_code
_entity_poly.pdbx_strand_id
1 'polypeptide(L)'
;MTKRSFSAKGARATECLGLIHTDVCGPMSIQARGGYEYFITFTDDYSRFGYVYLMRHKSDAFDMFKAFKAEVENQLEKHIKILRSDRGGEYLSGEFQQYLIDNGIVSHFSAPGTP
;
A
#
# COMPACT_ATOMS: atom_id res chain seq x y z
N MET A 1 25.13 -7.87 11.43
CA MET A 1 25.18 -6.61 10.65
C MET A 1 24.09 -5.70 11.19
N THR A 2 24.44 -4.69 11.99
CA THR A 2 23.47 -3.80 12.66
C THR A 2 22.98 -2.76 11.65
N LYS A 3 21.70 -2.82 11.24
CA LYS A 3 21.10 -1.74 10.43
C LYS A 3 21.20 -0.43 11.23
N ARG A 4 21.81 0.60 10.63
CA ARG A 4 21.85 1.95 11.23
C ARG A 4 20.41 2.40 11.49
N SER A 5 20.19 3.09 12.61
CA SER A 5 18.92 3.74 12.89
C SER A 5 18.60 4.75 11.78
N PHE A 6 17.37 4.71 11.27
CA PHE A 6 16.91 5.69 10.29
C PHE A 6 16.78 7.05 10.99
N SER A 7 17.68 7.98 10.64
CA SER A 7 17.75 9.34 11.21
C SER A 7 16.79 10.32 10.53
N ALA A 8 16.30 9.99 9.33
CA ALA A 8 15.39 10.86 8.60
C ALA A 8 13.97 10.71 9.13
N LYS A 9 13.50 11.67 9.94
CA LYS A 9 12.06 11.95 10.05
C LYS A 9 11.61 12.43 8.67
N GLY A 10 11.12 11.53 7.84
CA GLY A 10 10.46 11.90 6.59
C GLY A 10 9.31 12.86 6.86
N ALA A 11 9.02 13.76 5.93
CA ALA A 11 7.86 14.64 6.03
C ALA A 11 6.59 13.79 6.17
N ARG A 12 5.81 14.06 7.21
CA ARG A 12 4.54 13.39 7.48
C ARG A 12 3.43 14.04 6.66
N ALA A 13 2.44 13.26 6.23
CA ALA A 13 1.20 13.82 5.71
C ALA A 13 0.53 14.72 6.75
N THR A 14 -0.05 15.82 6.29
CA THR A 14 -0.75 16.81 7.13
C THR A 14 -2.26 16.56 7.19
N GLU A 15 -2.77 15.60 6.42
CA GLU A 15 -4.18 15.21 6.38
C GLU A 15 -4.37 13.74 6.00
N CYS A 16 -5.53 13.17 6.36
CA CYS A 16 -5.93 11.82 5.93
C CYS A 16 -5.90 11.70 4.40
N LEU A 17 -5.50 10.54 3.92
CA LEU A 17 -5.33 10.15 2.52
C LEU A 17 -4.26 10.96 1.75
N GLY A 18 -3.50 11.84 2.43
CA GLY A 18 -2.39 12.56 1.82
C GLY A 18 -1.22 11.65 1.42
N LEU A 19 -0.98 10.58 2.17
CA LEU A 19 0.01 9.55 1.87
C LEU A 19 -0.45 8.21 2.45
N ILE A 20 -0.59 7.22 1.58
CA ILE A 20 -0.83 5.83 1.96
C ILE A 20 0.44 5.02 1.74
N HIS A 21 0.90 4.33 2.78
CA HIS A 21 1.96 3.32 2.66
C HIS A 21 1.33 1.96 2.43
N THR A 22 1.89 1.18 1.51
CA THR A 22 1.41 -0.17 1.24
C THR A 22 2.55 -1.17 1.12
N ASP A 23 2.30 -2.38 1.63
CA ASP A 23 3.24 -3.49 1.61
C ASP A 23 2.48 -4.82 1.47
N VAL A 24 3.04 -5.75 0.71
CA VAL A 24 2.52 -7.11 0.57
C VAL A 24 3.39 -8.08 1.34
N CYS A 25 2.77 -8.85 2.22
CA CYS A 25 3.43 -9.90 2.97
C CYS A 25 2.99 -11.28 2.50
N GLY A 26 3.95 -12.18 2.26
CA GLY A 26 3.72 -13.57 1.91
C GLY A 26 4.72 -14.13 0.88
N PRO A 27 4.60 -15.42 0.51
CA PRO A 27 3.60 -16.37 1.01
C PRO A 27 3.84 -16.74 2.49
N MET A 28 2.76 -16.89 3.24
CA MET A 28 2.80 -17.34 4.63
C MET A 28 3.06 -18.84 4.70
N SER A 29 3.84 -19.27 5.70
CA SER A 29 4.14 -20.70 5.91
C SER A 29 2.91 -21.54 6.28
N ILE A 30 1.86 -20.89 6.79
CA ILE A 30 0.58 -21.50 7.13
C ILE A 30 -0.51 -20.75 6.37
N GLN A 31 -1.28 -21.49 5.58
CA GLN A 31 -2.45 -20.94 4.90
C GLN A 31 -3.53 -20.56 5.92
N ALA A 32 -4.08 -19.35 5.78
CA ALA A 32 -5.27 -18.98 6.53
C ALA A 32 -6.50 -19.72 6.00
N ARG A 33 -7.56 -19.77 6.82
CA ARG A 33 -8.86 -20.35 6.42
C ARG A 33 -9.34 -19.69 5.12
N GLY A 34 -9.70 -20.51 4.12
CA GLY A 34 -10.12 -20.02 2.80
C GLY A 34 -9.00 -19.94 1.76
N GLY A 35 -7.80 -20.46 2.06
CA GLY A 35 -6.70 -20.63 1.11
C GLY A 35 -5.90 -19.34 0.87
N TYR A 36 -5.90 -18.41 1.83
CA TYR A 36 -5.12 -17.17 1.72
C TYR A 36 -3.69 -17.39 2.19
N GLU A 37 -2.74 -16.94 1.36
CA GLU A 37 -1.29 -17.07 1.58
C GLU A 37 -0.58 -15.73 1.67
N TYR A 38 -1.25 -14.66 1.27
CA TYR A 38 -0.71 -13.31 1.26
C TYR A 38 -1.66 -12.37 2.01
N PHE A 39 -1.14 -11.22 2.43
CA PHE A 39 -1.97 -10.07 2.77
C PHE A 39 -1.30 -8.79 2.28
N ILE A 40 -2.13 -7.79 2.00
CA ILE A 40 -1.69 -6.43 1.70
C ILE A 40 -2.13 -5.50 2.82
N THR A 41 -1.25 -4.57 3.17
CA THR A 41 -1.52 -3.52 4.13
C THR A 41 -1.67 -2.17 3.44
N PHE A 42 -2.56 -1.32 3.95
CA PHE A 42 -2.64 0.09 3.59
C PHE A 42 -2.64 0.90 4.88
N THR A 43 -1.59 1.69 5.10
CA THR A 43 -1.47 2.52 6.31
C THR A 43 -1.51 3.98 5.94
N ASP A 44 -2.47 4.69 6.51
CA ASP A 44 -2.58 6.13 6.36
C ASP A 44 -1.53 6.86 7.21
N ASP A 45 -0.71 7.69 6.56
CA ASP A 45 0.41 8.35 7.22
C ASP A 45 -0.04 9.46 8.21
N TYR A 46 -1.21 10.05 8.02
CA TYR A 46 -1.68 11.07 8.94
C TYR A 46 -2.31 10.45 10.20
N SER A 47 -3.37 9.66 10.03
CA SER A 47 -4.16 9.06 11.10
C SER A 47 -3.51 7.85 11.77
N ARG A 48 -2.56 7.19 11.08
CA ARG A 48 -1.97 5.88 11.45
C ARG A 48 -2.97 4.72 11.43
N PHE A 49 -4.14 4.91 10.85
CA PHE A 49 -5.09 3.83 10.64
C PHE A 49 -4.54 2.87 9.58
N GLY A 50 -4.58 1.57 9.89
CA GLY A 50 -4.11 0.49 9.02
C GLY A 50 -5.24 -0.41 8.59
N TYR A 51 -5.28 -0.74 7.30
CA TYR A 51 -6.18 -1.71 6.69
C TYR A 51 -5.38 -2.95 6.29
N VAL A 52 -6.01 -4.12 6.41
CA VAL A 52 -5.42 -5.41 6.03
C VAL A 52 -6.42 -6.16 5.16
N TYR A 53 -5.99 -6.57 3.97
CA TYR A 53 -6.78 -7.41 3.06
C TYR A 53 -6.04 -8.73 2.82
N LEU A 54 -6.75 -9.85 2.97
CA LEU A 54 -6.22 -11.18 2.71
C LEU A 54 -6.27 -11.49 1.20
N MET A 55 -5.23 -12.13 0.70
CA MET A 55 -5.05 -12.42 -0.73
C MET A 55 -4.63 -13.89 -0.93
N ARG A 56 -5.13 -14.50 -2.01
CA ARG A 56 -4.73 -15.87 -2.37
C ARG A 56 -3.48 -15.84 -3.24
N HIS A 57 -3.37 -14.82 -4.08
CA HIS A 57 -2.22 -14.62 -4.95
C HIS A 57 -1.69 -13.20 -4.80
N LYS A 58 -0.39 -13.02 -5.05
CA LYS A 58 0.23 -11.68 -5.06
C LYS A 58 -0.40 -10.75 -6.11
N SER A 59 -0.94 -11.32 -7.20
CA SER A 59 -1.65 -10.60 -8.26
C SER A 59 -2.95 -9.93 -7.79
N ASP A 60 -3.52 -10.36 -6.65
CA ASP A 60 -4.78 -9.81 -6.14
C ASP A 60 -4.58 -8.39 -5.56
N ALA A 61 -3.33 -7.93 -5.40
CA ALA A 61 -2.97 -6.65 -4.80
C ALA A 61 -3.66 -5.45 -5.46
N PHE A 62 -3.77 -5.46 -6.79
CA PHE A 62 -4.40 -4.36 -7.52
C PHE A 62 -5.90 -4.28 -7.27
N ASP A 63 -6.59 -5.43 -7.21
CA ASP A 63 -8.01 -5.48 -6.89
C ASP A 63 -8.28 -5.08 -5.44
N MET A 64 -7.41 -5.48 -4.51
CA MET A 64 -7.50 -5.04 -3.11
C MET A 64 -7.28 -3.52 -2.98
N PHE A 65 -6.36 -2.94 -3.76
CA PHE A 65 -6.16 -1.48 -3.78
C PHE A 65 -7.40 -0.74 -4.31
N LYS A 66 -8.03 -1.23 -5.38
CA LYS A 66 -9.27 -0.65 -5.93
C LYS A 66 -10.40 -0.66 -4.88
N ALA A 67 -10.58 -1.77 -4.17
CA ALA A 67 -11.57 -1.88 -3.10
C ALA A 67 -11.27 -0.93 -1.94
N PHE A 68 -10.03 -0.91 -1.45
CA PHE A 68 -9.56 -0.02 -0.41
C PHE A 68 -9.80 1.45 -0.76
N LYS A 69 -9.37 1.90 -1.94
CA LYS A 69 -9.58 3.28 -2.41
C LYS A 69 -11.05 3.66 -2.38
N ALA A 70 -11.91 2.84 -3.00
CA ALA A 70 -13.34 3.15 -3.07
C ALA A 70 -13.97 3.28 -1.68
N GLU A 71 -13.60 2.40 -0.74
CA GLU A 71 -14.08 2.43 0.63
C GLU A 71 -13.65 3.70 1.37
N VAL A 72 -12.35 3.98 1.45
CA VAL A 72 -11.83 5.07 2.29
C VAL A 72 -12.13 6.45 1.73
N GLU A 73 -12.13 6.59 0.40
CA GLU A 73 -12.46 7.87 -0.22
C GLU A 73 -13.94 8.23 -0.02
N ASN A 74 -14.82 7.22 -0.08
CA ASN A 74 -16.25 7.42 0.21
C ASN A 74 -16.50 7.71 1.70
N GLN A 75 -15.84 7.00 2.62
CA GLN A 75 -16.03 7.21 4.06
C GLN A 75 -15.51 8.57 4.54
N LEU A 76 -14.43 9.08 3.95
CA LEU A 76 -13.76 10.30 4.39
C LEU A 76 -14.07 11.53 3.52
N GLU A 77 -14.81 11.35 2.43
CA GLU A 77 -15.07 12.38 1.41
C GLU A 77 -13.78 13.07 0.94
N LYS A 78 -12.73 12.27 0.77
CA LYS A 78 -11.37 12.71 0.40
C LYS A 78 -10.79 11.78 -0.64
N HIS A 79 -9.73 12.21 -1.31
CA HIS A 79 -9.04 11.39 -2.29
C HIS A 79 -7.61 11.07 -1.86
N ILE A 80 -7.17 9.85 -2.16
CA ILE A 80 -5.77 9.45 -2.00
C ILE A 80 -4.91 10.32 -2.91
N LYS A 81 -3.86 10.93 -2.35
CA LYS A 81 -2.95 11.80 -3.12
C LYS A 81 -1.70 11.06 -3.57
N ILE A 82 -1.12 10.28 -2.66
CA ILE A 82 0.15 9.59 -2.88
C ILE A 82 0.02 8.16 -2.38
N LEU A 83 0.38 7.20 -3.23
CA LEU A 83 0.58 5.82 -2.85
C LEU A 83 2.08 5.54 -2.79
N ARG A 84 2.59 5.17 -1.61
CA ARG A 84 3.96 4.70 -1.43
C ARG A 84 4.00 3.20 -1.29
N SER A 85 4.72 2.54 -2.19
CA SER A 85 4.97 1.09 -2.16
C SER A 85 6.46 0.80 -2.24
N ASP A 86 6.82 -0.46 -2.01
CA ASP A 86 8.11 -0.96 -2.48
C ASP A 86 8.12 -1.11 -4.02
N ARG A 87 9.23 -1.59 -4.57
CA ARG A 87 9.36 -1.89 -6.00
C ARG A 87 8.89 -3.31 -6.36
N GLY A 88 7.94 -3.86 -5.61
CA GLY A 88 7.33 -5.15 -5.89
C GLY A 88 6.67 -5.18 -7.28
N GLY A 89 6.79 -6.29 -8.00
CA GLY A 89 6.27 -6.42 -9.37
C GLY A 89 4.76 -6.18 -9.49
N GLU A 90 4.00 -6.45 -8.43
CA GLU A 90 2.58 -6.18 -8.33
C GLU A 90 2.23 -4.69 -8.48
N TYR A 91 3.10 -3.79 -8.00
CA TYR A 91 2.90 -2.34 -8.09
C TYR A 91 3.42 -1.77 -9.41
N LEU A 92 4.31 -2.49 -10.10
CA LEU A 92 4.96 -2.04 -11.33
C LEU A 92 4.20 -2.43 -12.60
N SER A 93 3.05 -3.11 -12.48
CA SER A 93 2.25 -3.47 -13.65
C SER A 93 1.74 -2.20 -14.36
N GLY A 94 1.73 -2.23 -15.69
CA GLY A 94 1.27 -1.09 -16.50
C GLY A 94 -0.19 -0.72 -16.21
N GLU A 95 -1.03 -1.72 -15.92
CA GLU A 95 -2.43 -1.51 -15.54
C GLU A 95 -2.56 -0.75 -14.22
N PHE A 96 -1.79 -1.15 -13.19
CA PHE A 96 -1.83 -0.46 -11.90
C PHE A 96 -1.32 0.98 -12.06
N GLN A 97 -0.19 1.18 -12.74
CA GLN A 97 0.35 2.52 -12.96
C GLN A 97 -0.60 3.42 -13.74
N GLN A 98 -1.24 2.90 -14.80
CA GLN A 98 -2.23 3.66 -15.56
C GLN A 98 -3.44 4.02 -14.68
N TYR A 99 -3.92 3.09 -13.86
CA TYR A 99 -5.02 3.35 -12.94
C TYR A 99 -4.70 4.46 -11.93
N LEU A 100 -3.47 4.50 -11.40
CA LEU A 100 -3.03 5.59 -10.52
C LEU A 100 -3.03 6.94 -11.24
N ILE A 101 -2.53 6.98 -12.48
CA ILE A 101 -2.53 8.18 -13.32
C ILE A 101 -3.96 8.65 -13.58
N ASP A 102 -4.86 7.75 -13.98
CA ASP A 102 -6.25 8.06 -14.29
C ASP A 102 -7.02 8.60 -13.07
N ASN A 103 -6.61 8.21 -11.86
CA ASN A 103 -7.18 8.69 -10.61
C ASN A 103 -6.41 9.88 -10.00
N GLY A 104 -5.38 10.39 -10.67
CA GLY A 104 -4.56 11.51 -10.17
C GLY A 104 -3.74 11.18 -8.92
N ILE A 105 -3.42 9.90 -8.69
CA ILE A 105 -2.63 9.43 -7.55
C ILE A 105 -1.16 9.34 -7.96
N VAL A 106 -0.29 10.00 -7.19
CA VAL A 106 1.15 9.95 -7.42
C VAL A 106 1.72 8.65 -6.84
N SER A 107 2.42 7.88 -7.67
CA SER A 107 3.16 6.69 -7.23
C SER A 107 4.55 7.07 -6.69
N HIS A 108 4.85 6.69 -5.45
CA HIS A 108 6.15 6.84 -4.82
C HIS A 108 6.75 5.47 -4.50
N PHE A 109 7.92 5.18 -5.07
CA PHE A 109 8.63 3.94 -4.77
C PHE A 109 9.70 4.18 -3.71
N SER A 110 9.69 3.38 -2.65
CA SER A 110 10.80 3.38 -1.68
C SER A 110 12.08 2.85 -2.33
N ALA A 111 13.23 3.22 -1.76
CA ALA A 111 14.48 2.61 -2.17
C ALA A 111 14.50 1.13 -1.73
N PRO A 112 15.17 0.23 -2.47
CA PRO A 112 15.31 -1.15 -2.04
C PRO A 112 15.90 -1.24 -0.62
N GLY A 113 15.22 -1.92 0.29
CA GLY A 113 15.68 -2.16 1.66
C GLY A 113 15.46 -1.00 2.65
N THR A 114 14.78 0.08 2.25
CA THR A 114 14.28 1.12 3.17
C THR A 114 12.80 0.86 3.52
N PRO A 115 12.45 0.78 4.82
CA PRO A 115 11.07 0.77 5.27
C PRO A 115 10.35 2.10 4.96
#